data_AF-K1T101-F1
#
_entry.id   AF-K1T101-F1
#
_cell.length_a   1.000
_cell.length_b   1.000
_cell.length_c   1.000
_cell.angle_alpha   90.00
_cell.angle_beta   90.00
_cell.angle_gamma   90.00
#
_symmetry.space_group_name_H-M   'P 1'
#
loop_
_entity.id
_entity.type
_entity.pdbx_description
1 polymer ?
#
loop_
_entity_poly.entity_id
_entity_poly.type
_entity_poly.pdbx_seq_one_letter_code
_entity_poly.pdbx_strand_id
1 'polypeptide(L)'
;MTENEFEKRFMAEMSEQQNTAVKAVQGAVLLLAVPGSGKTTVLITRLGYIINCCGISPSEILAVTYTRAATLELKKRFADRFGSECGAGLE
;
A
#
# COMPACT_ATOMS: atom_id res chain seq x y z
N MET A 1 -7.28 12.08 5.93
CA MET A 1 -7.88 12.15 4.58
C MET A 1 -9.19 11.36 4.63
N THR A 2 -10.21 11.74 3.88
CA THR A 2 -11.44 10.90 3.80
C THR A 2 -11.23 9.73 2.84
N GLU A 3 -11.97 8.64 3.02
CA GLU A 3 -11.89 7.46 2.12
C GLU A 3 -12.18 7.83 0.66
N ASN A 4 -13.19 8.66 0.42
CA ASN A 4 -13.57 9.10 -0.93
C ASN A 4 -12.48 9.96 -1.60
N GLU A 5 -11.78 10.80 -0.85
CA GLU A 5 -10.62 11.54 -1.37
C GLU A 5 -9.45 10.62 -1.71
N PHE A 6 -9.21 9.59 -0.87
CA PHE A 6 -8.17 8.62 -1.10
C PHE A 6 -8.43 7.81 -2.37
N GLU A 7 -9.67 7.33 -2.55
CA GLU A 7 -10.08 6.56 -3.73
C GLU A 7 -9.84 7.35 -5.01
N LYS A 8 -10.32 8.59 -5.06
CA LYS A 8 -10.16 9.46 -6.23
C LYS A 8 -8.71 9.72 -6.58
N ARG A 9 -7.82 9.84 -5.58
CA ARG A 9 -6.41 10.17 -5.80
C ARG A 9 -5.54 8.96 -6.10
N PHE A 10 -5.82 7.81 -5.46
CA PHE A 10 -4.89 6.68 -5.45
C PHE A 10 -5.48 5.37 -6.00
N MET A 11 -6.79 5.29 -6.23
CA MET A 11 -7.46 4.04 -6.65
C MET A 11 -8.25 4.17 -7.96
N ALA A 12 -8.27 5.35 -8.57
CA ALA A 12 -9.08 5.63 -9.77
C ALA A 12 -8.78 4.69 -10.97
N GLU A 13 -7.54 4.27 -11.15
CA GLU A 13 -7.11 3.40 -12.27
C GLU A 13 -6.98 1.91 -11.87
N MET A 14 -7.32 1.56 -10.63
CA MET A 14 -7.19 0.19 -10.13
C MET A 14 -8.45 -0.62 -10.48
N SER A 15 -8.26 -1.92 -10.77
CA SER A 15 -9.40 -2.81 -10.99
C SER A 15 -10.21 -3.03 -9.71
N GLU A 16 -11.45 -3.50 -9.84
CA GLU A 16 -12.31 -3.80 -8.69
C GLU A 16 -11.67 -4.81 -7.71
N GLN A 17 -10.97 -5.82 -8.23
CA GLN A 17 -10.25 -6.80 -7.42
C GLN A 17 -9.08 -6.16 -6.67
N GLN A 18 -8.34 -5.27 -7.32
CA GLN A 18 -7.26 -4.52 -6.69
C GLN A 18 -7.80 -3.56 -5.61
N ASN A 19 -8.93 -2.91 -5.86
CA ASN A 19 -9.60 -2.04 -4.90
C ASN A 19 -10.06 -2.81 -3.67
N THR A 20 -10.67 -3.98 -3.87
CA THR A 20 -11.04 -4.89 -2.80
C THR A 20 -9.82 -5.30 -1.97
N ALA A 21 -8.71 -5.66 -2.64
CA ALA A 21 -7.47 -6.04 -1.96
C ALA A 21 -6.84 -4.90 -1.15
N VAL A 22 -6.92 -3.66 -1.63
CA VAL A 22 -6.45 -2.46 -0.89
C VAL A 22 -7.27 -2.24 0.38
N LYS A 23 -8.60 -2.42 0.31
CA LYS A 23 -9.51 -2.18 1.43
C LYS A 23 -9.59 -3.34 2.43
N ALA A 24 -9.12 -4.52 2.07
CA ALA A 24 -9.06 -5.68 2.96
C ALA A 24 -7.99 -5.51 4.05
N VAL A 25 -8.32 -4.73 5.08
CA VAL A 25 -7.43 -4.37 6.21
C VAL A 25 -7.71 -5.17 7.49
N GLN A 26 -8.88 -5.79 7.60
CA GLN A 26 -9.28 -6.58 8.77
C GLN A 26 -8.98 -8.07 8.55
N GLY A 27 -8.41 -8.71 9.56
CA GLY A 27 -8.09 -10.15 9.53
C GLY A 27 -6.95 -10.53 8.58
N ALA A 28 -6.76 -11.84 8.43
CA ALA A 28 -5.72 -12.39 7.54
C ALA A 28 -6.17 -12.35 6.08
N VAL A 29 -5.29 -11.90 5.19
CA VAL A 29 -5.56 -11.77 3.75
C VAL A 29 -4.45 -12.45 2.93
N LEU A 30 -4.84 -13.27 1.96
CA LEU A 30 -3.95 -13.87 0.97
C LEU A 30 -4.24 -13.26 -0.41
N LEU A 31 -3.26 -12.54 -0.97
CA LEU A 31 -3.36 -11.96 -2.31
C LEU A 31 -2.64 -12.85 -3.33
N LEU A 32 -3.41 -13.59 -4.12
CA LEU A 32 -2.88 -14.38 -5.24
C LEU A 32 -2.80 -13.52 -6.51
N ALA A 33 -1.64 -13.50 -7.15
CA ALA A 33 -1.36 -12.60 -8.26
C ALA A 33 -0.43 -13.25 -9.29
N VAL A 34 -0.71 -13.04 -10.57
CA VAL A 34 0.18 -13.40 -11.68
C VAL A 34 1.23 -12.32 -11.93
N PRO A 35 2.34 -12.62 -12.62
CA PRO A 35 3.28 -11.59 -13.08
C PRO A 35 2.57 -10.48 -13.87
N GLY A 36 2.96 -9.23 -13.63
CA GLY A 36 2.38 -8.07 -14.34
C GLY A 36 1.03 -7.57 -13.81
N SER A 37 0.36 -8.26 -12.88
CA SER A 37 -0.99 -7.87 -12.40
C SER A 37 -1.03 -6.67 -11.44
N GLY A 38 0.10 -6.01 -11.19
CA GLY A 38 0.17 -4.87 -10.28
C GLY A 38 0.24 -5.22 -8.79
N LYS A 39 0.66 -6.44 -8.40
CA LYS A 39 0.81 -6.86 -6.98
C LYS A 39 1.51 -5.84 -6.08
N THR A 40 2.59 -5.23 -6.58
CA THR A 40 3.36 -4.23 -5.82
C THR A 40 2.59 -2.92 -5.69
N THR A 41 1.86 -2.52 -6.74
CA THR A 41 0.97 -1.34 -6.71
C THR A 41 -0.12 -1.52 -5.67
N VAL A 42 -0.74 -2.71 -5.60
CA VAL A 42 -1.73 -3.04 -4.57
C VAL A 42 -1.13 -2.95 -3.17
N LEU A 43 0.04 -3.54 -2.93
CA LEU A 43 0.70 -3.49 -1.62
C LEU A 43 1.01 -2.04 -1.19
N ILE A 44 1.54 -1.21 -2.09
CA ILE A 44 1.86 0.19 -1.80
C ILE A 44 0.59 0.99 -1.51
N THR A 45 -0.45 0.85 -2.34
CA THR A 45 -1.72 1.55 -2.12
C THR A 45 -2.38 1.07 -0.82
N ARG A 46 -2.31 -0.22 -0.49
CA ARG A 46 -2.83 -0.79 0.76
C ARG A 46 -2.13 -0.22 1.98
N LEU A 47 -0.80 -0.10 1.96
CA LEU A 47 -0.04 0.58 3.02
C LEU A 47 -0.52 2.03 3.19
N GLY A 48 -0.66 2.76 2.08
CA GLY A 48 -1.15 4.14 2.10
C GLY A 48 -2.56 4.24 2.68
N TYR A 49 -3.45 3.30 2.35
CA TYR A 49 -4.82 3.24 2.84
C TYR A 49 -4.87 2.99 4.37
N ILE A 50 -4.08 2.02 4.85
CA ILE A 50 -3.94 1.71 6.27
C ILE A 50 -3.51 2.96 7.07
N ILE A 51 -2.53 3.71 6.55
CA ILE A 51 -2.01 4.90 7.23
C ILE A 51 -3.01 6.06 7.15
N ASN A 52 -3.51 6.39 5.96
CA ASN A 52 -4.25 7.64 5.72
C ASN A 52 -5.75 7.54 6.02
N CYS A 53 -6.33 6.35 5.89
CA CYS A 53 -7.77 6.11 6.06
C CYS A 53 -8.08 5.35 7.35
N CYS A 54 -7.25 4.35 7.71
CA CYS A 54 -7.45 3.57 8.94
C CYS A 54 -6.75 4.19 10.16
N GLY A 55 -5.87 5.18 9.96
CA GLY A 55 -5.21 5.90 11.06
C GLY A 55 -4.18 5.06 11.82
N ILE A 56 -3.68 3.98 11.23
CA ILE A 56 -2.65 3.13 11.83
C ILE A 56 -1.28 3.78 11.63
N SER A 57 -0.50 3.90 12.70
CA SER A 57 0.82 4.51 12.63
C SER A 57 1.75 3.66 11.74
N PRO A 58 2.60 4.27 10.89
CA PRO A 58 3.62 3.54 10.15
C PRO A 58 4.51 2.65 11.03
N SER A 59 4.76 3.07 12.29
CA SER A 59 5.54 2.30 13.27
C SER A 59 4.89 0.99 13.72
N GLU A 60 3.60 0.79 13.44
CA GLU A 60 2.85 -0.43 13.76
C GLU A 60 2.82 -1.42 12.57
N ILE A 61 3.43 -1.06 11.45
CA ILE A 61 3.36 -1.81 10.20
C ILE A 61 4.74 -2.38 9.85
N LEU A 62 4.83 -3.71 9.77
CA LEU A 62 6.01 -4.40 9.27
C LEU A 62 5.79 -4.87 7.82
N ALA A 63 6.61 -4.40 6.90
CA ALA A 63 6.60 -4.82 5.50
C ALA A 63 7.88 -5.60 5.16
N VAL A 64 7.76 -6.90 4.94
CA VAL A 64 8.91 -7.77 4.65
C VAL A 64 8.97 -8.13 3.17
N THR A 65 10.17 -8.08 2.59
CA THR A 65 10.44 -8.51 1.22
C THR A 65 11.62 -9.46 1.17
N TYR A 66 11.71 -10.27 0.10
CA TYR A 66 12.77 -11.27 -0.04
C TYR A 66 14.18 -10.67 -0.23
N THR A 67 14.29 -9.50 -0.87
CA THR A 67 15.59 -8.87 -1.15
C THR A 67 15.65 -7.44 -0.65
N ARG A 68 16.85 -6.96 -0.29
CA ARG A 68 17.09 -5.56 0.08
C ARG A 68 16.73 -4.60 -1.06
N ALA A 69 16.97 -5.00 -2.31
CA ALA A 69 16.62 -4.19 -3.47
C ALA A 69 15.09 -3.98 -3.57
N ALA A 70 14.31 -5.03 -3.32
CA ALA A 70 12.85 -4.93 -3.28
C ALA A 70 12.37 -4.04 -2.12
N THR A 71 13.02 -4.10 -0.96
CA THR A 71 12.75 -3.19 0.17
C THR A 71 12.94 -1.74 -0.23
N LEU A 72 14.10 -1.41 -0.82
CA LEU A 72 14.42 -0.05 -1.26
C LEU A 72 13.47 0.45 -2.36
N GLU A 73 13.10 -0.41 -3.30
CA GLU A 73 12.14 -0.09 -4.34
C GLU A 73 10.74 0.18 -3.78
N LEU A 74 10.27 -0.65 -2.83
CA LEU A 74 8.99 -0.46 -2.16
C LEU A 74 8.96 0.88 -1.42
N LYS A 75 10.01 1.18 -0.63
CA LYS A 75 10.14 2.47 0.08
C LYS A 75 10.11 3.65 -0.87
N LYS A 76 10.91 3.59 -1.95
CA LYS A 76 10.97 4.66 -2.96
C LYS A 76 9.59 4.89 -3.58
N ARG A 77 8.95 3.83 -4.10
CA ARG A 77 7.63 3.96 -4.74
C ARG A 77 6.55 4.42 -3.77
N PHE A 78 6.63 4.03 -2.50
CA PHE A 78 5.73 4.53 -1.48
C PHE A 78 5.94 6.03 -1.24
N ALA A 79 7.19 6.48 -1.05
CA ALA A 79 7.52 7.89 -0.87
C ALA A 79 7.14 8.75 -2.09
N ASP A 80 7.38 8.26 -3.31
CA ASP A 80 7.01 8.93 -4.56
C ASP A 80 5.48 9.12 -4.66
N ARG A 81 4.68 8.21 -4.08
CA ARG A 81 3.22 8.23 -4.18
C ARG A 81 2.53 8.94 -3.00
N PHE A 82 3.04 8.81 -1.78
CA PHE A 82 2.40 9.29 -0.56
C PHE A 82 3.23 10.34 0.20
N GLY A 83 4.44 10.66 -0.26
CA GLY A 83 5.37 11.57 0.41
C GLY A 83 6.33 10.86 1.35
N SER A 84 7.52 11.44 1.53
CA SER A 84 8.61 10.89 2.34
C SER A 84 8.31 10.84 3.84
N GLU A 85 7.50 11.77 4.36
CA GLU A 85 7.16 11.82 5.78
C GLU A 85 6.27 10.65 6.22
N CYS A 86 5.42 10.13 5.33
CA CYS A 86 4.59 8.96 5.62
C CYS A 86 5.39 7.65 5.65
N GLY A 87 6.61 7.63 5.09
CA GLY A 87 7.43 6.42 4.95
C GLY A 87 8.54 6.27 5.99
N ALA A 88 8.73 7.24 6.88
CA ALA A 88 9.88 7.30 7.79
C ALA A 88 9.98 6.11 8.77
N GLY A 89 8.87 5.41 9.03
CA GLY A 89 8.82 4.22 9.88
C GLY A 89 8.82 2.88 9.13
N LEU A 90 8.83 2.88 7.80
CA LEU A 90 8.89 1.65 7.01
C LEU A 90 10.36 1.19 6.96
N GLU A 91 10.70 0.17 7.76
CA GLU A 91 12.04 -0.46 7.76
C GLU A 91 12.11 -1.73 6.93
#